data_AF-A0AAX4I284-F1
#
_entry.id   AF-A0AAX4I284-F1
#
_cell.length_a   1.000
_cell.length_b   1.000
_cell.length_c   1.000
_cell.angle_alpha   90.00
_cell.angle_beta   90.00
_cell.angle_gamma   90.00
#
_symmetry.space_group_name_H-M   'P 1'
#
loop_
_entity.id
_entity.type
_entity.pdbx_description
1 polymer ?
#
loop_
_entity_poly.entity_id
_entity_poly.type
_entity_poly.pdbx_seq_one_letter_code
_entity_poly.pdbx_strand_id
1 'polypeptide(L)'
;MPPRPQFHITLTGERAVLFASLLLSPNKPSPPFSSSSPGTYRLDNIMYAKDVLAVLLGSGLASAQLNVLAVGAGLKYFGTAVDERRTTTDAVYMAIVNDTSEFGSLVPENGQKWAYTEPSRNTFSYTSGDVVPNIAKANGQILRCHTLTWHSQLPNWVSSGTWTAATLTAVIETHIANVMKHYLGQCYAWDVVNEAAADDGSWRTSVFYNVLGTTYLPISFRAARAADPNTKLCVFPDLFSSYYNDYNLEYNGAKTNRVYEAVTIVQNAGAPIDGVGFQGHLIVGSTPSRSALATALRRFTALGLEVAYTELDIRHSSLPASATALANQGRDYANVVGSCIDVDGCVGVTIWGFTDKYSWVPETFSGQGDALLWDASFNKKPAYTSVSSVLAAAATGGGGVTTTSTLTVTATRTTTLVTSTRTPTSSGAATTTSAAAGAEQTRWGQCGGAFWTGPTRCQAPWTCTKQNDFYSQCL
;
A
#
# COMPACT_ATOMS: atom_id res chain seq x y z
N MET A 1 35.90 -7.70 -49.39
CA MET A 1 35.21 -7.17 -48.19
C MET A 1 34.32 -6.02 -48.65
N PRO A 2 33.02 -5.98 -48.32
CA PRO A 2 32.17 -4.83 -48.63
C PRO A 2 32.42 -3.68 -47.62
N PRO A 3 32.14 -2.41 -47.98
CA PRO A 3 32.33 -1.27 -47.08
C PRO A 3 31.25 -1.22 -45.99
N ARG A 4 31.63 -0.76 -44.78
CA ARG A 4 30.72 -0.59 -43.64
C ARG A 4 29.79 0.62 -43.83
N PRO A 5 28.55 0.58 -43.33
CA PRO A 5 27.64 1.73 -43.38
C PRO A 5 28.11 2.84 -42.42
N GLN A 6 28.01 4.09 -42.87
CA GLN A 6 28.20 5.29 -42.05
C GLN A 6 26.84 5.78 -41.56
N PHE A 7 26.73 6.07 -40.26
CA PHE A 7 25.55 6.72 -39.69
C PHE A 7 25.85 8.21 -39.44
N HIS A 8 24.92 9.08 -39.82
CA HIS A 8 24.93 10.51 -39.51
C HIS A 8 23.78 10.83 -38.57
N ILE A 9 24.08 11.52 -37.46
CA ILE A 9 23.08 12.03 -36.53
C ILE A 9 23.20 13.55 -36.54
N THR A 10 22.10 14.23 -36.85
CA THR A 10 21.98 15.69 -36.79
C THR A 10 21.21 16.05 -35.53
N LEU A 11 21.80 16.86 -34.65
CA LEU A 11 21.15 17.38 -33.45
C LEU A 11 20.92 18.88 -33.61
N THR A 12 19.70 19.35 -33.38
CA THR A 12 19.31 20.77 -33.43
C THR A 12 18.63 21.20 -32.14
N GLY A 13 18.88 22.44 -31.69
CA GLY A 13 18.25 23.05 -30.51
C GLY A 13 19.02 22.87 -29.19
N GLU A 14 18.38 23.19 -28.07
CA GLU A 14 18.95 23.26 -26.70
C GLU A 14 19.72 22.01 -26.23
N ARG A 15 19.57 20.87 -26.92
CA ARG A 15 20.31 19.63 -26.65
C ARG A 15 21.80 19.70 -27.05
N ALA A 16 22.22 20.67 -27.84
CA ALA A 16 23.65 20.90 -28.14
C ALA A 16 24.42 21.55 -26.97
N VAL A 17 23.73 22.33 -26.14
CA VAL A 17 24.34 23.10 -25.04
C VAL A 17 24.67 22.20 -23.86
N LEU A 18 23.84 21.18 -23.59
CA LEU A 18 24.10 20.19 -22.52
C LEU A 18 25.31 19.29 -22.83
N PHE A 19 25.57 19.02 -24.12
CA PHE A 19 26.65 18.15 -24.56
C PHE A 19 28.04 18.82 -24.48
N ALA A 20 28.11 20.14 -24.64
CA ALA A 20 29.37 20.89 -24.55
C ALA A 20 29.85 21.09 -23.10
N SER A 21 28.93 21.15 -22.13
CA SER A 21 29.26 21.38 -20.71
C SER A 21 29.85 20.16 -19.99
N LEU A 22 29.68 18.95 -20.53
CA LEU A 22 30.19 17.71 -19.92
C LEU A 22 31.67 17.38 -20.26
N LEU A 23 32.32 18.17 -21.12
CA LEU A 23 33.70 17.89 -21.59
C LEU A 23 34.76 18.92 -21.14
N LEU A 24 34.40 19.90 -20.31
CA LEU A 24 35.35 20.92 -19.83
C LEU A 24 35.78 20.65 -18.38
N SER A 25 37.05 20.28 -18.22
CA SER A 25 37.75 20.14 -16.93
C SER A 25 37.92 21.52 -16.24
N PRO A 26 37.98 21.64 -14.89
CA PRO A 26 37.72 22.90 -14.17
C PRO A 26 38.80 23.99 -14.27
N ASN A 27 39.86 23.84 -15.06
CA ASN A 27 41.00 24.76 -15.06
C ASN A 27 41.38 25.23 -16.46
N LYS A 28 40.71 26.30 -16.95
CA LYS A 28 41.27 27.35 -17.83
C LYS A 28 40.23 28.46 -18.11
N PRO A 29 40.66 29.72 -18.29
CA PRO A 29 39.75 30.86 -18.42
C PRO A 29 39.10 30.90 -19.81
N SER A 30 37.83 31.32 -19.83
CA SER A 30 36.96 31.38 -21.01
C SER A 30 37.37 32.49 -22.00
N PRO A 31 37.40 32.23 -23.33
CA PRO A 31 37.42 33.28 -24.34
C PRO A 31 35.98 33.62 -24.82
N PRO A 32 35.76 34.80 -25.43
CA PRO A 32 34.43 35.34 -25.66
C PRO A 32 33.72 34.68 -26.84
N PHE A 33 32.40 34.54 -26.71
CA PHE A 33 31.49 34.03 -27.73
C PHE A 33 31.44 34.94 -28.97
N SER A 34 31.54 34.35 -30.16
CA SER A 34 30.94 34.89 -31.39
C SER A 34 30.36 33.74 -32.23
N SER A 35 29.16 33.98 -32.75
CA SER A 35 28.34 33.06 -33.53
C SER A 35 28.76 33.02 -35.00
N SER A 36 28.95 31.83 -35.59
CA SER A 36 28.48 31.49 -36.96
C SER A 36 29.00 30.12 -37.44
N SER A 37 28.07 29.35 -38.03
CA SER A 37 28.24 28.19 -38.94
C SER A 37 28.41 26.78 -38.32
N PRO A 38 27.71 25.75 -38.88
CA PRO A 38 27.74 24.37 -38.39
C PRO A 38 28.99 23.63 -38.87
N GLY A 39 29.84 23.19 -37.94
CA GLY A 39 31.02 22.37 -38.24
C GLY A 39 30.72 20.87 -38.26
N THR A 40 31.18 20.18 -39.31
CA THR A 40 31.29 18.71 -39.37
C THR A 40 32.47 18.22 -38.53
N TYR A 41 32.23 17.31 -37.58
CA TYR A 41 33.28 16.67 -36.79
C TYR A 41 33.54 15.24 -37.29
N ARG A 42 34.81 14.93 -37.62
CA ARG A 42 35.27 13.55 -37.88
C ARG A 42 35.68 12.88 -36.56
N LEU A 43 35.10 11.72 -36.27
CA LEU A 43 35.46 10.88 -35.13
C LEU A 43 36.56 9.88 -35.52
N ASP A 44 37.79 10.37 -35.68
CA ASP A 44 38.96 9.52 -35.83
C ASP A 44 39.56 9.28 -34.44
N ASN A 45 38.92 8.38 -33.66
CA ASN A 45 39.49 7.57 -32.56
C ASN A 45 38.37 7.04 -31.67
N ILE A 46 37.89 5.84 -31.98
CA ILE A 46 36.91 5.13 -31.14
C ILE A 46 37.44 3.74 -30.86
N MET A 47 38.15 3.60 -29.74
CA MET A 47 38.36 2.32 -29.06
C MET A 47 37.59 2.26 -27.73
N TYR A 48 36.56 3.09 -27.57
CA TYR A 48 35.76 3.21 -26.33
C TYR A 48 34.25 3.49 -26.55
N ALA A 49 33.67 3.21 -27.74
CA ALA A 49 32.21 3.41 -27.95
C ALA A 49 31.34 2.17 -27.72
N LYS A 50 31.90 1.03 -27.30
CA LYS A 50 31.08 -0.12 -26.88
C LYS A 50 30.62 0.00 -25.43
N ASP A 51 31.42 0.64 -24.57
CA ASP A 51 31.11 0.75 -23.14
C ASP A 51 30.24 1.98 -22.81
N VAL A 52 30.23 3.00 -23.67
CA VAL A 52 29.37 4.20 -23.46
C VAL A 52 27.93 3.98 -23.95
N LEU A 53 27.71 3.05 -24.89
CA LEU A 53 26.35 2.72 -25.36
C LEU A 53 25.62 1.75 -24.40
N ALA A 54 26.35 1.03 -23.54
CA ALA A 54 25.78 0.22 -22.46
C ALA A 54 25.30 1.05 -21.26
N VAL A 55 25.78 2.29 -21.11
CA VAL A 55 25.39 3.20 -20.01
C VAL A 55 24.14 4.04 -20.37
N LEU A 56 23.78 4.15 -21.65
CA LEU A 56 22.54 4.81 -22.11
C LEU A 56 21.37 3.85 -22.35
N LEU A 57 21.54 2.56 -22.11
CA LEU A 57 20.48 1.55 -22.09
C LEU A 57 20.30 0.89 -20.71
N GLY A 58 21.10 1.31 -19.71
CA GLY A 58 20.98 0.91 -18.30
C GLY A 58 20.17 1.88 -17.44
N SER A 59 19.63 2.95 -18.01
CA SER A 59 18.60 3.81 -17.40
C SER A 59 17.22 3.38 -17.89
N GLY A 60 16.95 2.08 -17.79
CA GLY A 60 15.57 1.66 -17.61
C GLY A 60 15.10 2.33 -16.34
N LEU A 61 14.32 3.40 -16.49
CA LEU A 61 13.42 3.91 -15.48
C LEU A 61 12.64 2.70 -14.96
N ALA A 62 13.13 2.06 -13.90
CA ALA A 62 12.29 1.44 -12.91
C ALA A 62 11.57 2.61 -12.22
N SER A 63 10.72 3.32 -12.98
CA SER A 63 9.61 4.04 -12.42
C SER A 63 8.78 2.92 -11.82
N ALA A 64 9.04 2.60 -10.56
CA ALA A 64 8.20 1.70 -9.83
C ALA A 64 6.78 2.27 -9.84
N GLN A 65 5.83 1.36 -9.94
CA GLN A 65 4.42 1.58 -10.19
C GLN A 65 3.73 0.77 -9.10
N LEU A 66 3.57 1.34 -7.90
CA LEU A 66 3.18 0.58 -6.71
C LEU A 66 1.90 -0.25 -6.95
N ASN A 67 0.91 0.33 -7.63
CA ASN A 67 -0.31 -0.38 -7.99
C ASN A 67 -0.09 -1.51 -8.99
N VAL A 68 0.69 -1.30 -10.05
CA VAL A 68 0.99 -2.38 -11.02
C VAL A 68 1.70 -3.56 -10.35
N LEU A 69 2.63 -3.26 -9.44
CA LEU A 69 3.33 -4.29 -8.68
C LEU A 69 2.41 -4.99 -7.68
N ALA A 70 1.50 -4.26 -7.03
CA ALA A 70 0.50 -4.83 -6.13
C ALA A 70 -0.48 -5.77 -6.85
N VAL A 71 -0.99 -5.35 -8.01
CA VAL A 71 -1.82 -6.21 -8.86
C VAL A 71 -1.05 -7.43 -9.34
N GLY A 72 0.20 -7.24 -9.77
CA GLY A 72 1.09 -8.36 -10.13
C GLY A 72 1.34 -9.33 -8.98
N ALA A 73 1.37 -8.83 -7.73
CA ALA A 73 1.50 -9.62 -6.51
C ALA A 73 0.19 -10.28 -6.03
N GLY A 74 -0.92 -10.10 -6.75
CA GLY A 74 -2.22 -10.70 -6.44
C GLY A 74 -3.15 -9.84 -5.57
N LEU A 75 -2.77 -8.60 -5.24
CA LEU A 75 -3.66 -7.65 -4.56
C LEU A 75 -4.62 -7.01 -5.57
N LYS A 76 -5.77 -6.49 -5.11
CA LYS A 76 -6.69 -5.74 -5.96
C LYS A 76 -6.18 -4.33 -6.29
N TYR A 77 -5.45 -3.70 -5.36
CA TYR A 77 -4.93 -2.33 -5.52
C TYR A 77 -3.77 -2.01 -4.57
N PHE A 78 -2.99 -1.00 -4.97
CA PHE A 78 -2.28 -0.10 -4.05
C PHE A 78 -2.90 1.30 -4.18
N GLY A 79 -3.20 1.96 -3.07
CA GLY A 79 -3.95 3.21 -3.08
C GLY A 79 -3.44 4.29 -2.14
N THR A 80 -4.06 5.46 -2.18
CA THR A 80 -3.73 6.58 -1.29
C THR A 80 -4.97 7.40 -0.91
N ALA A 81 -4.97 7.97 0.29
CA ALA A 81 -5.91 9.02 0.67
C ALA A 81 -5.53 10.36 0.01
N VAL A 82 -6.56 11.12 -0.37
CA VAL A 82 -6.41 12.39 -1.10
C VAL A 82 -6.98 13.54 -0.27
N ASP A 83 -6.13 14.52 0.02
CA ASP A 83 -6.53 15.80 0.63
C ASP A 83 -7.23 16.64 -0.44
N GLU A 84 -8.54 16.81 -0.31
CA GLU A 84 -9.38 17.49 -1.30
C GLU A 84 -8.92 18.92 -1.56
N ARG A 85 -8.31 19.58 -0.55
CA ARG A 85 -7.83 20.97 -0.63
C ARG A 85 -6.62 21.12 -1.56
N ARG A 86 -5.89 20.03 -1.82
CA ARG A 86 -4.67 20.04 -2.65
C ARG A 86 -4.96 19.83 -4.12
N THR A 87 -6.15 19.30 -4.43
CA THR A 87 -6.55 18.93 -5.79
C THR A 87 -6.59 20.09 -6.78
N THR A 88 -6.72 21.32 -6.29
CA THR A 88 -6.74 22.55 -7.11
C THR A 88 -5.51 23.43 -6.92
N THR A 89 -4.60 23.08 -6.00
CA THR A 89 -3.51 23.98 -5.56
C THR A 89 -2.11 23.42 -5.79
N ASP A 90 -1.95 22.11 -6.01
CA ASP A 90 -0.63 21.50 -6.26
C ASP A 90 -0.67 20.54 -7.46
N ALA A 91 -0.11 21.00 -8.58
CA ALA A 91 -0.07 20.24 -9.83
C ALA A 91 0.86 19.02 -9.76
N VAL A 92 1.93 19.05 -8.95
CA VAL A 92 2.83 17.90 -8.79
C VAL A 92 2.15 16.82 -7.98
N TYR A 93 1.47 17.21 -6.90
CA TYR A 93 0.61 16.32 -6.12
C TYR A 93 -0.42 15.64 -7.03
N MET A 94 -1.14 16.42 -7.85
CA MET A 94 -2.16 15.87 -8.74
C MET A 94 -1.62 15.02 -9.88
N ALA A 95 -0.43 15.30 -10.41
CA ALA A 95 0.21 14.43 -11.39
C ALA A 95 0.45 13.02 -10.81
N ILE A 96 0.83 12.93 -9.53
CA ILE A 96 1.07 11.67 -8.83
C ILE A 96 -0.26 10.97 -8.46
N VAL A 97 -1.28 11.71 -7.99
CA VAL A 97 -2.63 11.13 -7.73
C VAL A 97 -3.24 10.52 -9.00
N ASN A 98 -3.07 11.18 -10.14
CA ASN A 98 -3.59 10.73 -11.42
C ASN A 98 -2.75 9.63 -12.08
N ASP A 99 -1.58 9.30 -11.53
CA ASP A 99 -0.78 8.20 -12.03
C ASP A 99 -1.36 6.86 -11.53
N THR A 100 -2.21 6.25 -12.34
CA THR A 100 -2.87 4.97 -12.03
C THR A 100 -1.90 3.80 -11.90
N SER A 101 -0.67 3.96 -12.37
CA SER A 101 0.39 2.97 -12.19
C SER A 101 0.93 2.99 -10.76
N GLU A 102 0.92 4.16 -10.10
CA GLU A 102 1.25 4.30 -8.68
C GLU A 102 0.03 3.99 -7.79
N PHE A 103 -1.14 4.55 -8.11
CA PHE A 103 -2.34 4.41 -7.29
C PHE A 103 -3.54 3.90 -8.08
N GLY A 104 -3.96 2.67 -7.82
CA GLY A 104 -5.16 2.06 -8.39
C GLY A 104 -6.42 2.28 -7.55
N SER A 105 -6.28 2.82 -6.34
CA SER A 105 -7.40 3.16 -5.46
C SER A 105 -7.21 4.51 -4.78
N LEU A 106 -8.30 5.25 -4.61
CA LEU A 106 -8.33 6.51 -3.87
C LEU A 106 -9.32 6.46 -2.70
N VAL A 107 -9.07 7.30 -1.69
CA VAL A 107 -9.96 7.52 -0.53
C VAL A 107 -10.08 9.03 -0.29
N PRO A 108 -11.29 9.59 -0.14
CA PRO A 108 -11.45 10.97 0.30
C PRO A 108 -11.03 11.10 1.76
N GLU A 109 -10.05 11.94 2.07
CA GLU A 109 -9.50 12.05 3.43
C GLU A 109 -10.53 12.62 4.42
N ASN A 110 -11.39 13.53 3.97
CA ASN A 110 -12.32 14.23 4.86
C ASN A 110 -13.72 14.46 4.30
N GLY A 111 -13.86 14.73 3.00
CA GLY A 111 -15.07 15.29 2.39
C GLY A 111 -16.33 14.42 2.50
N GLN A 112 -16.17 13.13 2.82
CA GLN A 112 -17.28 12.18 3.02
C GLN A 112 -17.65 11.94 4.48
N LYS A 113 -16.93 12.51 5.45
CA LYS A 113 -17.27 12.38 6.89
C LYS A 113 -18.54 13.15 7.24
N TRP A 114 -19.20 12.77 8.35
CA TRP A 114 -20.54 13.25 8.71
C TRP A 114 -20.64 14.79 8.77
N ALA A 115 -19.68 15.48 9.39
CA ALA A 115 -19.71 16.95 9.50
C ALA A 115 -19.72 17.67 8.15
N TYR A 116 -19.16 17.07 7.10
CA TYR A 116 -19.13 17.67 5.76
C TYR A 116 -20.36 17.31 4.95
N THR A 117 -20.84 16.08 5.09
CA THR A 117 -21.96 15.54 4.30
C THR A 117 -23.32 15.95 4.85
N GLU A 118 -23.47 16.14 6.16
CA GLU A 118 -24.72 16.57 6.82
C GLU A 118 -24.44 17.58 7.95
N PRO A 119 -23.95 18.79 7.63
CA PRO A 119 -23.56 19.80 8.62
C PRO A 119 -24.73 20.27 9.51
N SER A 120 -25.96 20.16 9.02
CA SER A 120 -27.20 20.43 9.75
C SER A 120 -28.22 19.35 9.45
N ARG A 121 -29.06 19.01 10.43
CA ARG A 121 -29.99 17.88 10.34
C ARG A 121 -30.82 17.91 9.05
N ASN A 122 -30.79 16.83 8.29
CA ASN A 122 -31.47 16.66 7.00
C ASN A 122 -31.05 17.66 5.90
N THR A 123 -29.93 18.37 6.08
CA THR A 123 -29.36 19.28 5.08
C THR A 123 -28.03 18.71 4.61
N PHE A 124 -28.06 18.06 3.45
CA PHE A 124 -26.90 17.37 2.90
C PHE A 124 -26.10 18.26 1.94
N SER A 125 -24.77 18.11 1.98
CA SER A 125 -23.83 18.79 1.08
C SER A 125 -22.75 17.82 0.64
N TYR A 126 -22.63 17.57 -0.66
CA TYR A 126 -21.63 16.65 -1.21
C TYR A 126 -20.45 17.36 -1.89
N THR A 127 -20.39 18.70 -1.84
CA THR A 127 -19.39 19.51 -2.54
C THR A 127 -17.95 19.06 -2.29
N SER A 128 -17.57 18.84 -1.03
CA SER A 128 -16.21 18.34 -0.71
C SER A 128 -16.08 16.85 -0.99
N GLY A 129 -17.14 16.07 -0.72
CA GLY A 129 -17.12 14.62 -0.85
C GLY A 129 -17.11 14.14 -2.30
N ASP A 130 -17.54 14.96 -3.26
CA ASP A 130 -17.56 14.64 -4.70
C ASP A 130 -16.19 14.83 -5.38
N VAL A 131 -15.24 15.53 -4.76
CA VAL A 131 -13.95 15.86 -5.37
C VAL A 131 -13.19 14.58 -5.76
N VAL A 132 -12.95 13.69 -4.79
CA VAL A 132 -12.14 12.48 -4.99
C VAL A 132 -12.88 11.39 -5.78
N PRO A 133 -14.19 11.12 -5.55
CA PRO A 133 -14.96 10.21 -6.41
C PRO A 133 -14.95 10.60 -7.88
N ASN A 134 -15.01 11.90 -8.20
CA ASN A 134 -14.93 12.37 -9.58
C ASN A 134 -13.54 12.11 -10.21
N ILE A 135 -12.46 12.29 -9.44
CA ILE A 135 -11.09 11.95 -9.88
C ILE A 135 -10.98 10.44 -10.11
N ALA A 136 -11.40 9.63 -9.14
CA ALA A 136 -11.34 8.18 -9.23
C ALA A 136 -12.11 7.67 -10.44
N LYS A 137 -13.33 8.18 -10.67
CA LYS A 137 -14.15 7.87 -11.83
C LYS A 137 -13.49 8.25 -13.15
N ALA A 138 -12.89 9.44 -13.23
CA ALA A 138 -12.22 9.92 -14.45
C ALA A 138 -11.03 9.05 -14.83
N ASN A 139 -10.29 8.53 -13.84
CA ASN A 139 -9.10 7.72 -14.04
C ASN A 139 -9.36 6.21 -14.02
N GLY A 140 -10.59 5.77 -13.72
CA GLY A 140 -10.91 4.35 -13.53
C GLY A 140 -10.25 3.72 -12.29
N GLN A 141 -9.94 4.54 -11.28
CA GLN A 141 -9.41 4.07 -10.00
C GLN A 141 -10.55 3.52 -9.12
N ILE A 142 -10.23 2.49 -8.34
CA ILE A 142 -11.09 2.01 -7.27
C ILE A 142 -11.32 3.13 -6.26
N LEU A 143 -12.54 3.22 -5.72
CA LEU A 143 -12.87 4.19 -4.68
C LEU A 143 -13.26 3.44 -3.41
N ARG A 144 -12.54 3.68 -2.31
CA ARG A 144 -13.07 3.37 -0.98
C ARG A 144 -13.68 4.64 -0.41
N CYS A 145 -14.92 4.54 0.03
CA CYS A 145 -15.66 5.64 0.62
C CYS A 145 -15.55 5.58 2.14
N HIS A 146 -15.37 6.75 2.76
CA HIS A 146 -14.95 6.88 4.15
C HIS A 146 -15.49 8.16 4.78
N THR A 147 -16.27 8.14 5.86
CA THR A 147 -16.85 7.02 6.61
C THR A 147 -18.21 7.46 7.15
N LEU A 148 -19.10 6.51 7.44
CA LEU A 148 -20.51 6.79 7.73
C LEU A 148 -20.79 7.03 9.22
N THR A 149 -20.32 6.14 10.09
CA THR A 149 -20.57 6.21 11.55
C THR A 149 -19.24 6.23 12.30
N TRP A 150 -18.81 7.42 12.71
CA TRP A 150 -17.57 7.63 13.47
C TRP A 150 -17.79 8.60 14.63
N HIS A 151 -17.12 8.37 15.76
CA HIS A 151 -17.23 9.23 16.94
C HIS A 151 -16.61 10.62 16.75
N SER A 152 -15.71 10.78 15.79
CA SER A 152 -15.02 12.03 15.47
C SER A 152 -15.61 12.69 14.22
N GLN A 153 -15.29 13.98 14.03
CA GLN A 153 -15.77 14.81 12.92
C GLN A 153 -17.30 14.72 12.71
N LEU A 154 -18.04 14.68 13.83
CA LEU A 154 -19.49 14.75 13.85
C LEU A 154 -19.96 16.20 13.84
N PRO A 155 -21.09 16.50 13.17
CA PRO A 155 -21.72 17.80 13.31
C PRO A 155 -22.27 17.97 14.73
N ASN A 156 -22.22 19.20 15.26
CA ASN A 156 -22.60 19.49 16.65
C ASN A 156 -24.01 19.03 17.01
N TRP A 157 -24.95 19.05 16.06
CA TRP A 157 -26.33 18.63 16.31
C TRP A 157 -26.46 17.13 16.60
N VAL A 158 -25.50 16.31 16.13
CA VAL A 158 -25.41 14.88 16.48
C VAL A 158 -24.69 14.71 17.81
N SER A 159 -23.48 15.25 17.93
CA SER A 159 -22.60 15.02 19.09
C SER A 159 -23.15 15.59 20.40
N SER A 160 -23.88 16.70 20.33
CA SER A 160 -24.48 17.39 21.49
C SER A 160 -26.01 17.27 21.52
N GLY A 161 -26.60 16.45 20.65
CA GLY A 161 -28.05 16.22 20.62
C GLY A 161 -28.53 15.42 21.83
N THR A 162 -29.78 15.64 22.23
CA THR A 162 -30.45 14.81 23.24
C THR A 162 -31.22 13.71 22.53
N TRP A 163 -30.81 12.47 22.74
CA TRP A 163 -31.32 11.34 21.98
C TRP A 163 -31.92 10.25 22.86
N THR A 164 -33.01 9.67 22.37
CA THR A 164 -33.45 8.31 22.72
C THR A 164 -32.86 7.31 21.73
N ALA A 165 -32.91 6.01 22.08
CA ALA A 165 -32.52 4.94 21.16
C ALA A 165 -33.25 5.07 19.81
N ALA A 166 -34.58 5.19 19.82
CA ALA A 166 -35.37 5.30 18.60
C ALA A 166 -34.98 6.52 17.74
N THR A 167 -34.79 7.69 18.36
CA THR A 167 -34.44 8.90 17.62
C THR A 167 -33.02 8.88 17.06
N LEU A 168 -32.05 8.29 17.76
CA LEU A 168 -30.68 8.19 17.25
C LEU A 168 -30.56 7.13 16.16
N THR A 169 -31.27 6.00 16.29
CA THR A 169 -31.38 5.00 15.23
C THR A 169 -31.89 5.64 13.94
N ALA A 170 -32.98 6.41 13.99
CA ALA A 170 -33.53 7.09 12.82
C ALA A 170 -32.54 8.11 12.21
N VAL A 171 -31.72 8.77 13.03
CA VAL A 171 -30.66 9.68 12.57
C VAL A 171 -29.57 8.93 11.81
N ILE A 172 -29.07 7.82 12.36
CA ILE A 172 -28.06 6.97 11.70
C ILE A 172 -28.60 6.44 10.38
N GLU A 173 -29.81 5.89 10.37
CA GLU A 173 -30.43 5.32 9.17
C GLU A 173 -30.65 6.38 8.09
N THR A 174 -31.13 7.58 8.46
CA THR A 174 -31.35 8.68 7.51
C THR A 174 -30.03 9.18 6.93
N HIS A 175 -29.00 9.34 7.76
CA HIS A 175 -27.68 9.77 7.32
C HIS A 175 -27.09 8.80 6.29
N ILE A 176 -27.01 7.52 6.68
CA ILE A 176 -26.44 6.45 5.84
C ILE A 176 -27.21 6.34 4.52
N ALA A 177 -28.55 6.33 4.58
CA ALA A 177 -29.37 6.21 3.38
C ALA A 177 -29.14 7.35 2.38
N ASN A 178 -29.03 8.60 2.84
CA ASN A 178 -28.80 9.74 1.95
C ASN A 178 -27.38 9.74 1.37
N VAL A 179 -26.37 9.58 2.21
CA VAL A 179 -24.96 9.58 1.77
C VAL A 179 -24.70 8.45 0.78
N MET A 180 -25.11 7.22 1.10
CA MET A 180 -24.86 6.09 0.21
C MET A 180 -25.70 6.14 -1.07
N LYS A 181 -26.93 6.67 -1.02
CA LYS A 181 -27.73 6.88 -2.23
C LYS A 181 -27.06 7.86 -3.21
N HIS A 182 -26.38 8.89 -2.69
CA HIS A 182 -25.64 9.83 -3.53
C HIS A 182 -24.43 9.18 -4.22
N TYR A 183 -23.68 8.34 -3.51
CA TYR A 183 -22.51 7.63 -4.05
C TYR A 183 -22.81 6.23 -4.62
N LEU A 184 -24.08 5.94 -4.89
CA LEU A 184 -24.51 4.61 -5.34
C LEU A 184 -23.75 4.20 -6.60
N GLY A 185 -23.12 3.03 -6.55
CA GLY A 185 -22.35 2.47 -7.66
C GLY A 185 -20.96 3.05 -7.90
N GLN A 186 -20.50 3.98 -7.06
CA GLN A 186 -19.16 4.58 -7.17
C GLN A 186 -18.16 3.91 -6.23
N CYS A 187 -18.61 3.51 -5.03
CA CYS A 187 -17.74 2.96 -3.99
C CYS A 187 -17.56 1.44 -4.14
N TYR A 188 -16.31 0.99 -4.22
CA TYR A 188 -15.96 -0.43 -4.07
C TYR A 188 -16.20 -0.92 -2.64
N ALA A 189 -15.82 -0.09 -1.67
CA ALA A 189 -15.98 -0.38 -0.25
C ALA A 189 -16.43 0.86 0.53
N TRP A 190 -17.14 0.65 1.62
CA TRP A 190 -17.50 1.67 2.60
C TRP A 190 -16.94 1.31 3.97
N ASP A 191 -16.22 2.23 4.59
CA ASP A 191 -15.97 2.16 6.04
C ASP A 191 -17.25 2.58 6.75
N VAL A 192 -18.10 1.60 7.11
CA VAL A 192 -19.44 1.85 7.65
C VAL A 192 -19.38 2.30 9.11
N VAL A 193 -18.59 1.61 9.93
CA VAL A 193 -18.29 2.00 11.31
C VAL A 193 -16.79 2.15 11.46
N ASN A 194 -16.38 3.30 11.99
CA ASN A 194 -14.97 3.60 12.24
C ASN A 194 -14.71 3.69 13.76
N GLU A 195 -13.66 3.03 14.22
CA GLU A 195 -13.06 3.18 15.56
C GLU A 195 -14.02 3.02 16.76
N ALA A 196 -14.84 1.97 16.77
CA ALA A 196 -15.75 1.68 17.89
C ALA A 196 -15.03 1.13 19.14
N ALA A 197 -13.79 0.67 19.01
CA ALA A 197 -12.98 0.17 20.11
C ALA A 197 -12.08 1.28 20.68
N ALA A 198 -11.97 1.35 22.01
CA ALA A 198 -11.00 2.19 22.70
C ALA A 198 -9.62 1.50 22.78
N ASP A 199 -8.58 2.27 23.11
CA ASP A 199 -7.19 1.78 23.08
C ASP A 199 -6.91 0.66 24.09
N ASP A 200 -7.59 0.68 25.24
CA ASP A 200 -7.51 -0.35 26.28
C ASP A 200 -8.33 -1.62 25.94
N GLY A 201 -9.02 -1.62 24.80
CA GLY A 201 -9.91 -2.70 24.40
C GLY A 201 -11.28 -2.66 25.07
N SER A 202 -11.68 -1.54 25.69
CA SER A 202 -13.08 -1.26 26.06
C SER A 202 -13.89 -0.75 24.85
N TRP A 203 -15.22 -0.63 24.99
CA TRP A 203 -16.04 0.07 23.99
C TRP A 203 -15.76 1.57 24.07
N ARG A 204 -15.59 2.21 22.92
CA ARG A 204 -15.36 3.65 22.87
C ARG A 204 -16.63 4.42 23.26
N THR A 205 -16.52 5.22 24.31
CA THR A 205 -17.53 6.21 24.69
C THR A 205 -17.77 7.18 23.53
N SER A 206 -19.00 7.23 23.06
CA SER A 206 -19.46 8.11 21.98
C SER A 206 -20.96 8.34 22.13
N VAL A 207 -21.52 9.33 21.43
CA VAL A 207 -22.98 9.55 21.42
C VAL A 207 -23.74 8.29 20.98
N PHE A 208 -23.18 7.53 20.04
CA PHE A 208 -23.74 6.26 19.58
C PHE A 208 -23.73 5.20 20.67
N TYR A 209 -22.56 4.91 21.25
CA TYR A 209 -22.44 3.88 22.28
C TYR A 209 -23.21 4.22 23.56
N ASN A 210 -23.19 5.49 23.98
CA ASN A 210 -23.86 5.92 25.21
C ASN A 210 -25.39 5.78 25.14
N VAL A 211 -25.97 5.94 23.94
CA VAL A 211 -27.44 5.89 23.74
C VAL A 211 -27.90 4.50 23.29
N LEU A 212 -27.12 3.81 22.46
CA LEU A 212 -27.53 2.56 21.80
C LEU A 212 -26.75 1.33 22.29
N GLY A 213 -25.74 1.47 23.14
CA GLY A 213 -24.82 0.39 23.47
C GLY A 213 -24.13 -0.13 22.21
N THR A 214 -23.99 -1.44 22.05
CA THR A 214 -23.41 -2.05 20.83
C THR A 214 -24.41 -2.19 19.68
N THR A 215 -25.69 -1.86 19.88
CA THR A 215 -26.72 -2.08 18.85
C THR A 215 -26.58 -1.16 17.64
N TYR A 216 -25.89 -0.01 17.77
CA TYR A 216 -25.63 0.86 16.63
C TYR A 216 -24.73 0.20 15.56
N LEU A 217 -23.93 -0.81 15.95
CA LEU A 217 -23.09 -1.56 15.01
C LEU A 217 -23.97 -2.25 13.96
N PRO A 218 -24.82 -3.25 14.29
CA PRO A 218 -25.67 -3.89 13.29
C PRO A 218 -26.70 -2.93 12.67
N ILE A 219 -27.15 -1.88 13.37
CA ILE A 219 -28.02 -0.85 12.78
C ILE A 219 -27.32 -0.18 11.58
N SER A 220 -26.07 0.26 11.76
CA SER A 220 -25.32 0.96 10.71
C SER A 220 -25.09 0.06 9.50
N PHE A 221 -24.71 -1.20 9.71
CA PHE A 221 -24.48 -2.16 8.62
C PHE A 221 -25.78 -2.56 7.88
N ARG A 222 -26.92 -2.70 8.58
CA ARG A 222 -28.21 -2.93 7.91
C ARG A 222 -28.65 -1.72 7.11
N ALA A 223 -28.49 -0.51 7.65
CA ALA A 223 -28.80 0.73 6.94
C ALA A 223 -27.95 0.85 5.66
N ALA A 224 -26.66 0.50 5.74
CA ALA A 224 -25.76 0.53 4.60
C ALA A 224 -26.22 -0.44 3.49
N ARG A 225 -26.53 -1.69 3.84
CA ARG A 225 -27.05 -2.66 2.85
C ARG A 225 -28.39 -2.24 2.27
N ALA A 226 -29.28 -1.65 3.07
CA ALA A 226 -30.58 -1.20 2.59
C ALA A 226 -30.47 -0.04 1.58
N ALA A 227 -29.40 0.76 1.64
CA ALA A 227 -29.14 1.86 0.72
C ALA A 227 -28.65 1.41 -0.67
N ASP A 228 -28.11 0.19 -0.77
CA ASP A 228 -27.68 -0.42 -2.04
C ASP A 228 -28.11 -1.89 -2.14
N PRO A 229 -29.42 -2.14 -2.37
CA PRO A 229 -29.94 -3.51 -2.46
C PRO A 229 -29.78 -4.16 -3.85
N ASN A 230 -29.32 -3.41 -4.87
CA ASN A 230 -29.51 -3.77 -6.30
C ASN A 230 -28.22 -3.70 -7.16
N THR A 231 -27.02 -3.80 -6.60
CA THR A 231 -25.74 -3.46 -7.27
C THR A 231 -25.28 -4.33 -8.45
N LYS A 232 -26.17 -5.02 -9.15
CA LYS A 232 -25.84 -5.75 -10.40
C LYS A 232 -25.57 -4.84 -11.62
N LEU A 233 -25.63 -3.51 -11.49
CA LEU A 233 -25.57 -2.57 -12.63
C LEU A 233 -24.36 -1.61 -12.62
N CYS A 234 -23.38 -1.81 -11.74
CA CYS A 234 -22.22 -0.92 -11.63
C CYS A 234 -20.97 -1.51 -12.30
N VAL A 235 -19.98 -0.67 -12.59
CA VAL A 235 -18.69 -1.05 -13.24
C VAL A 235 -17.96 -2.16 -12.48
N PHE A 236 -18.28 -2.34 -11.20
CA PHE A 236 -18.03 -3.54 -10.43
C PHE A 236 -19.36 -4.29 -10.25
N PRO A 237 -19.57 -5.46 -10.88
CA PRO A 237 -20.84 -6.20 -10.84
C PRO A 237 -21.14 -6.84 -9.46
N ASP A 238 -20.25 -6.66 -8.49
CA ASP A 238 -20.40 -7.11 -7.12
C ASP A 238 -20.97 -5.97 -6.24
N LEU A 239 -21.79 -6.33 -5.24
CA LEU A 239 -22.22 -5.39 -4.20
C LEU A 239 -21.00 -4.71 -3.57
N PHE A 240 -21.12 -3.42 -3.20
CA PHE A 240 -20.06 -2.76 -2.43
C PHE A 240 -19.77 -3.56 -1.14
N SER A 241 -18.51 -3.55 -0.71
CA SER A 241 -18.08 -4.24 0.50
C SER A 241 -18.22 -3.32 1.73
N SER A 242 -18.94 -3.77 2.75
CA SER A 242 -19.11 -3.06 4.03
C SER A 242 -17.99 -3.42 5.00
N TYR A 243 -17.20 -2.42 5.40
CA TYR A 243 -16.05 -2.57 6.29
C TYR A 243 -16.32 -2.00 7.69
N TYR A 244 -15.79 -2.68 8.71
CA TYR A 244 -15.45 -2.08 9.99
C TYR A 244 -13.97 -1.65 9.95
N ASN A 245 -13.64 -0.41 10.32
CA ASN A 245 -12.27 0.12 10.21
C ASN A 245 -11.74 0.64 11.56
N ASP A 246 -10.48 0.34 11.91
CA ASP A 246 -9.88 0.76 13.19
C ASP A 246 -8.34 0.66 13.18
N TYR A 247 -7.69 1.39 14.08
CA TYR A 247 -6.23 1.34 14.31
C TYR A 247 -5.82 0.43 15.47
N ASN A 248 -4.52 0.12 15.55
CA ASN A 248 -3.87 -0.71 16.56
C ASN A 248 -4.28 -2.19 16.52
N LEU A 249 -5.01 -2.64 15.49
CA LEU A 249 -5.37 -4.04 15.32
C LEU A 249 -4.15 -4.91 15.01
N GLU A 250 -3.13 -4.29 14.42
CA GLU A 250 -1.84 -4.85 14.02
C GLU A 250 -1.07 -5.47 15.19
N TYR A 251 -1.28 -4.95 16.41
CA TYR A 251 -0.63 -5.44 17.63
C TYR A 251 -1.28 -6.69 18.22
N ASN A 252 -2.41 -7.15 17.65
CA ASN A 252 -3.11 -8.36 18.05
C ASN A 252 -3.47 -8.43 19.55
N GLY A 253 -3.79 -7.26 20.15
CA GLY A 253 -3.99 -7.09 21.58
C GLY A 253 -5.45 -7.00 22.01
N ALA A 254 -5.69 -6.34 23.16
CA ALA A 254 -7.02 -6.14 23.73
C ALA A 254 -7.97 -5.41 22.77
N LYS A 255 -7.48 -4.39 22.07
CA LYS A 255 -8.27 -3.67 21.06
C LYS A 255 -8.63 -4.56 19.87
N THR A 256 -7.72 -5.39 19.39
CA THR A 256 -8.01 -6.41 18.35
C THR A 256 -9.11 -7.37 18.80
N ASN A 257 -9.11 -7.79 20.06
CA ASN A 257 -10.17 -8.63 20.62
C ASN A 257 -11.53 -7.91 20.66
N ARG A 258 -11.54 -6.61 20.99
CA ARG A 258 -12.75 -5.78 20.96
C ARG A 258 -13.33 -5.67 19.55
N VAL A 259 -12.48 -5.48 18.55
CA VAL A 259 -12.93 -5.43 17.15
C VAL A 259 -13.42 -6.79 16.66
N TYR A 260 -12.76 -7.88 17.05
CA TYR A 260 -13.26 -9.24 16.80
C TYR A 260 -14.67 -9.43 17.40
N GLU A 261 -14.91 -8.94 18.62
CA GLU A 261 -16.24 -8.94 19.23
C GLU A 261 -17.23 -8.07 18.45
N ALA A 262 -16.84 -6.87 18.01
CA ALA A 262 -17.68 -5.97 17.23
C ALA A 262 -18.18 -6.60 15.93
N VAL A 263 -17.29 -7.22 15.16
CA VAL A 263 -17.67 -7.89 13.90
C VAL A 263 -18.54 -9.11 14.16
N THR A 264 -18.27 -9.86 15.24
CA THR A 264 -19.08 -11.01 15.64
C THR A 264 -20.49 -10.58 16.06
N ILE A 265 -20.63 -9.43 16.75
CA ILE A 265 -21.96 -8.85 17.07
C ILE A 265 -22.74 -8.54 15.79
N VAL A 266 -22.09 -7.95 14.79
CA VAL A 266 -22.72 -7.61 13.49
C VAL A 266 -23.16 -8.89 12.77
N GLN A 267 -22.28 -9.90 12.66
CA GLN A 267 -22.59 -11.20 12.04
C GLN A 267 -23.71 -11.93 12.78
N ASN A 268 -23.65 -12.03 14.11
CA ASN A 268 -24.68 -12.69 14.93
C ASN A 268 -26.04 -12.00 14.86
N ALA A 269 -26.06 -10.70 14.60
CA ALA A 269 -27.28 -9.94 14.37
C ALA A 269 -27.84 -10.09 12.94
N GLY A 270 -27.21 -10.92 12.09
CA GLY A 270 -27.56 -11.13 10.69
C GLY A 270 -27.35 -9.90 9.80
N ALA A 271 -26.57 -8.92 10.27
CA ALA A 271 -26.24 -7.74 9.49
C ALA A 271 -25.06 -8.04 8.55
N PRO A 272 -25.06 -7.53 7.32
CA PRO A 272 -24.00 -7.81 6.35
C PRO A 272 -22.74 -7.05 6.71
N ILE A 273 -21.62 -7.76 6.75
CA ILE A 273 -20.28 -7.22 6.91
C ILE A 273 -19.35 -8.06 6.04
N ASP A 274 -18.54 -7.39 5.25
CA ASP A 274 -17.75 -8.02 4.20
C ASP A 274 -16.25 -7.96 4.51
N GLY A 275 -15.80 -6.99 5.32
CA GLY A 275 -14.38 -6.86 5.64
C GLY A 275 -14.03 -6.09 6.91
N VAL A 276 -12.73 -6.15 7.27
CA VAL A 276 -12.13 -5.38 8.35
C VAL A 276 -10.92 -4.59 7.84
N GLY A 277 -10.96 -3.28 8.04
CA GLY A 277 -9.88 -2.35 7.72
C GLY A 277 -8.92 -2.22 8.90
N PHE A 278 -7.64 -2.43 8.62
CA PHE A 278 -6.53 -2.19 9.52
C PHE A 278 -5.90 -0.86 9.12
N GLN A 279 -6.11 0.19 9.92
CA GLN A 279 -5.62 1.52 9.55
C GLN A 279 -4.11 1.51 9.29
N GLY A 280 -3.31 0.86 10.14
CA GLY A 280 -1.87 0.79 9.93
C GLY A 280 -1.12 2.08 10.28
N HIS A 281 -1.64 2.90 11.18
CA HIS A 281 -0.88 4.01 11.79
C HIS A 281 0.15 3.49 12.79
N LEU A 282 1.40 3.38 12.34
CA LEU A 282 2.46 2.70 13.06
C LEU A 282 3.63 3.63 13.41
N ILE A 283 4.55 3.12 14.21
CA ILE A 283 5.72 3.86 14.69
C ILE A 283 6.96 3.09 14.27
N VAL A 284 7.92 3.79 13.68
CA VAL A 284 9.19 3.22 13.25
C VAL A 284 9.88 2.50 14.41
N GLY A 285 10.19 1.22 14.22
CA GLY A 285 10.84 0.37 15.22
C GLY A 285 9.92 -0.24 16.27
N SER A 286 8.63 0.12 16.28
CA SER A 286 7.60 -0.55 17.10
C SER A 286 6.59 -1.35 16.28
N THR A 287 6.69 -1.30 14.95
CA THR A 287 5.88 -2.10 14.03
C THR A 287 6.08 -3.60 14.27
N PRO A 288 4.99 -4.40 14.43
CA PRO A 288 5.10 -5.85 14.56
C PRO A 288 5.78 -6.52 13.35
N SER A 289 6.31 -7.73 13.54
CA SER A 289 6.91 -8.48 12.43
C SER A 289 5.85 -8.86 11.37
N ARG A 290 6.28 -9.08 10.12
CA ARG A 290 5.43 -9.57 9.02
C ARG A 290 4.58 -10.79 9.44
N SER A 291 5.17 -11.75 10.16
CA SER A 291 4.45 -12.93 10.64
C SER A 291 3.41 -12.63 11.72
N ALA A 292 3.69 -11.69 12.62
CA ALA A 292 2.74 -11.26 13.65
C ALA A 292 1.57 -10.49 13.02
N LEU A 293 1.86 -9.60 12.06
CA LEU A 293 0.85 -8.88 11.27
C LEU A 293 -0.05 -9.85 10.50
N ALA A 294 0.54 -10.83 9.79
CA ALA A 294 -0.22 -11.85 9.08
C ALA A 294 -1.08 -12.70 10.03
N THR A 295 -0.62 -12.94 11.26
CA THR A 295 -1.43 -13.63 12.28
C THR A 295 -2.65 -12.79 12.68
N ALA A 296 -2.48 -11.48 12.88
CA ALA A 296 -3.58 -10.58 13.21
C ALA A 296 -4.62 -10.52 12.07
N LEU A 297 -4.18 -10.38 10.82
CA LEU A 297 -5.04 -10.39 9.63
C LEU A 297 -5.85 -11.70 9.51
N ARG A 298 -5.18 -12.86 9.68
CA ARG A 298 -5.83 -14.18 9.58
C ARG A 298 -6.93 -14.41 10.61
N ARG A 299 -6.92 -13.70 11.74
CA ARG A 299 -8.03 -13.80 12.72
C ARG A 299 -9.36 -13.37 12.12
N PHE A 300 -9.34 -12.37 11.24
CA PHE A 300 -10.56 -11.85 10.62
C PHE A 300 -10.90 -12.58 9.33
N THR A 301 -9.90 -13.01 8.54
CA THR A 301 -10.19 -13.87 7.38
C THR A 301 -10.75 -15.24 7.78
N ALA A 302 -10.40 -15.76 8.97
CA ALA A 302 -11.03 -16.94 9.54
C ALA A 302 -12.53 -16.78 9.88
N LEU A 303 -13.04 -15.54 9.97
CA LEU A 303 -14.47 -15.23 10.09
C LEU A 303 -15.19 -15.13 8.73
N GLY A 304 -14.48 -15.40 7.62
CA GLY A 304 -14.99 -15.26 6.26
C GLY A 304 -15.01 -13.80 5.76
N LEU A 305 -14.24 -12.91 6.38
CA LEU A 305 -14.16 -11.49 6.02
C LEU A 305 -12.92 -11.22 5.17
N GLU A 306 -13.01 -10.30 4.22
CA GLU A 306 -11.82 -9.68 3.62
C GLU A 306 -11.10 -8.79 4.64
N VAL A 307 -9.82 -8.54 4.43
CA VAL A 307 -9.06 -7.54 5.19
C VAL A 307 -8.29 -6.61 4.25
N ALA A 308 -7.99 -5.40 4.71
CA ALA A 308 -7.16 -4.46 3.96
C ALA A 308 -6.40 -3.55 4.91
N TYR A 309 -5.23 -3.08 4.49
CA TYR A 309 -4.62 -1.92 5.13
C TYR A 309 -5.22 -0.64 4.53
N THR A 310 -5.76 0.24 5.35
CA THR A 310 -6.67 1.32 4.91
C THR A 310 -6.10 2.72 5.07
N GLU A 311 -5.15 2.94 5.97
CA GLU A 311 -4.63 4.28 6.32
C GLU A 311 -3.13 4.23 6.66
N LEU A 312 -2.36 3.43 5.93
CA LEU A 312 -0.99 3.08 6.32
C LEU A 312 -0.08 4.32 6.32
N ASP A 313 0.50 4.60 7.48
CA ASP A 313 1.64 5.49 7.66
C ASP A 313 2.54 4.97 8.80
N ILE A 314 3.85 5.24 8.73
CA ILE A 314 4.79 4.75 9.75
C ILE A 314 5.69 5.90 10.18
N ARG A 315 5.26 6.62 11.22
CA ARG A 315 5.91 7.86 11.64
C ARG A 315 7.21 7.64 12.38
N HIS A 316 8.14 8.57 12.19
CA HIS A 316 9.29 8.71 13.08
C HIS A 316 8.89 9.40 14.37
N SER A 317 9.27 8.84 15.51
CA SER A 317 8.97 9.41 16.84
C SER A 317 9.73 10.71 17.14
N SER A 318 10.73 11.06 16.33
CA SER A 318 11.48 12.31 16.42
C SER A 318 12.07 12.69 15.06
N LEU A 319 12.14 14.00 14.81
CA LEU A 319 12.73 14.58 13.60
C LEU A 319 13.95 15.48 13.95
N PRO A 320 14.96 15.57 13.06
CA PRO A 320 15.08 14.82 11.80
C PRO A 320 15.39 13.34 12.04
N ALA A 321 14.90 12.47 11.16
CA ALA A 321 15.14 11.03 11.24
C ALA A 321 16.62 10.70 10.97
N SER A 322 17.19 9.77 11.74
CA SER A 322 18.52 9.23 11.45
C SER A 322 18.49 8.29 10.24
N ALA A 323 19.65 8.02 9.62
CA ALA A 323 19.76 7.04 8.53
C ALA A 323 19.23 5.65 8.94
N THR A 324 19.51 5.22 10.17
CA THR A 324 18.97 3.97 10.73
C THR A 324 17.46 4.01 10.87
N ALA A 325 16.89 5.14 11.29
CA ALA A 325 15.44 5.28 11.40
C ALA A 325 14.79 5.20 10.02
N LEU A 326 15.33 5.87 9.00
CA LEU A 326 14.83 5.80 7.60
C LEU A 326 14.88 4.36 7.05
N ALA A 327 15.95 3.62 7.34
CA ALA A 327 16.05 2.21 6.95
C ALA A 327 15.03 1.33 7.69
N ASN A 328 14.83 1.58 8.99
CA ASN A 328 13.81 0.88 9.79
C ASN A 328 12.41 1.16 9.26
N GLN A 329 12.10 2.39 8.87
CA GLN A 329 10.82 2.73 8.25
C GLN A 329 10.57 1.89 6.99
N GLY A 330 11.58 1.76 6.11
CA GLY A 330 11.44 0.92 4.92
C GLY A 330 11.20 -0.55 5.22
N ARG A 331 11.90 -1.12 6.21
CA ARG A 331 11.64 -2.49 6.67
C ARG A 331 10.23 -2.65 7.23
N ASP A 332 9.78 -1.70 8.02
CA ASP A 332 8.48 -1.75 8.67
C ASP A 332 7.35 -1.67 7.61
N TYR A 333 7.47 -0.80 6.61
CA TYR A 333 6.56 -0.76 5.45
C TYR A 333 6.57 -2.07 4.67
N ALA A 334 7.75 -2.65 4.39
CA ALA A 334 7.85 -3.92 3.70
C ALA A 334 7.23 -5.09 4.50
N ASN A 335 7.29 -5.04 5.83
CA ASN A 335 6.64 -6.03 6.69
C ASN A 335 5.11 -5.95 6.58
N VAL A 336 4.54 -4.74 6.62
CA VAL A 336 3.10 -4.50 6.52
C VAL A 336 2.55 -4.89 5.15
N VAL A 337 3.18 -4.41 4.07
CA VAL A 337 2.78 -4.75 2.71
C VAL A 337 2.96 -6.25 2.46
N GLY A 338 4.10 -6.80 2.90
CA GLY A 338 4.38 -8.22 2.81
C GLY A 338 3.37 -9.11 3.55
N SER A 339 2.87 -8.68 4.72
CA SER A 339 1.87 -9.48 5.45
C SER A 339 0.51 -9.49 4.77
N CYS A 340 0.16 -8.46 4.00
CA CYS A 340 -1.04 -8.50 3.16
C CYS A 340 -0.88 -9.52 2.03
N ILE A 341 0.29 -9.56 1.39
CA ILE A 341 0.61 -10.57 0.35
C ILE A 341 0.54 -12.01 0.92
N ASP A 342 0.92 -12.22 2.18
CA ASP A 342 0.96 -13.54 2.82
C ASP A 342 -0.41 -14.11 3.24
N VAL A 343 -1.48 -13.32 3.15
CA VAL A 343 -2.78 -13.66 3.71
C VAL A 343 -3.84 -13.65 2.62
N ASP A 344 -4.30 -14.85 2.26
CA ASP A 344 -5.49 -15.02 1.45
C ASP A 344 -6.67 -14.28 2.10
N GLY A 345 -7.29 -13.37 1.34
CA GLY A 345 -8.34 -12.48 1.82
C GLY A 345 -7.85 -11.06 2.18
N CYS A 346 -6.54 -10.78 2.18
CA CYS A 346 -6.06 -9.40 2.21
C CYS A 346 -6.06 -8.80 0.80
N VAL A 347 -6.91 -7.80 0.58
CA VAL A 347 -7.23 -7.34 -0.78
C VAL A 347 -6.41 -6.16 -1.26
N GLY A 348 -5.80 -5.38 -0.37
CA GLY A 348 -5.05 -4.20 -0.79
C GLY A 348 -4.49 -3.37 0.34
N VAL A 349 -3.69 -2.37 -0.05
CA VAL A 349 -3.02 -1.43 0.85
C VAL A 349 -3.30 -0.01 0.40
N THR A 350 -3.71 0.84 1.33
CA THR A 350 -3.90 2.28 1.13
C THR A 350 -3.00 3.03 2.10
N ILE A 351 -2.22 4.00 1.62
CA ILE A 351 -1.42 4.90 2.46
C ILE A 351 -2.17 6.20 2.77
N TRP A 352 -2.08 6.71 4.01
CA TRP A 352 -2.85 7.88 4.44
C TRP A 352 -2.19 9.21 4.05
N GLY A 353 -2.40 9.56 2.79
CA GLY A 353 -1.56 10.50 2.05
C GLY A 353 -0.29 9.81 1.55
N PHE A 354 0.35 10.36 0.53
CA PHE A 354 1.59 9.78 -0.03
C PHE A 354 2.84 10.62 0.22
N THR A 355 2.70 11.91 0.50
CA THR A 355 3.83 12.83 0.72
C THR A 355 3.82 13.43 2.12
N ASP A 356 5.00 13.46 2.74
CA ASP A 356 5.22 14.09 4.05
C ASP A 356 4.80 15.57 4.08
N LYS A 357 4.74 16.23 2.92
CA LYS A 357 4.29 17.62 2.76
C LYS A 357 2.90 17.87 3.35
N TYR A 358 2.01 16.88 3.26
CA TYR A 358 0.60 17.01 3.61
C TYR A 358 0.14 15.96 4.62
N SER A 359 1.07 15.27 5.28
CA SER A 359 0.73 14.28 6.30
C SER A 359 0.02 14.95 7.49
N TRP A 360 -1.02 14.29 8.00
CA TRP A 360 -1.72 14.65 9.24
C TRP A 360 -0.87 14.45 10.52
N VAL A 361 0.21 13.67 10.42
CA VAL A 361 1.00 13.21 11.57
C VAL A 361 1.58 14.37 12.38
N PRO A 362 2.24 15.40 11.79
CA PRO A 362 2.83 16.46 12.59
C PRO A 362 1.80 17.33 13.34
N GLU A 363 0.58 17.45 12.81
CA GLU A 363 -0.51 18.18 13.46
C GLU A 363 -1.09 17.40 14.65
N THR A 364 -1.04 16.07 14.61
CA THR A 364 -1.58 15.16 15.63
C THR A 364 -0.53 14.77 16.69
N PHE A 365 0.71 14.55 16.27
CA PHE A 365 1.81 14.05 17.09
C PHE A 365 3.00 15.01 17.04
N SER A 366 3.01 16.00 17.95
CA SER A 366 4.05 17.02 18.01
C SER A 366 5.47 16.42 18.04
N GLY A 367 6.34 16.91 17.16
CA GLY A 367 7.73 16.46 17.01
C GLY A 367 7.91 15.17 16.21
N GLN A 368 6.82 14.57 15.73
CA GLN A 368 6.80 13.33 14.94
C GLN A 368 6.38 13.64 13.50
N GLY A 369 6.75 12.78 12.56
CA GLY A 369 6.42 13.00 11.15
C GLY A 369 7.23 12.13 10.21
N ASP A 370 7.48 12.67 9.01
CA ASP A 370 8.13 11.99 7.89
C ASP A 370 7.63 10.55 7.71
N ALA A 371 6.31 10.35 7.75
CA ALA A 371 5.69 9.04 7.91
C ALA A 371 5.41 8.30 6.59
N LEU A 372 5.52 8.98 5.45
CA LEU A 372 4.98 8.52 4.15
C LEU A 372 6.09 8.09 3.18
N LEU A 373 5.71 7.71 1.96
CA LEU A 373 6.62 7.15 0.96
C LEU A 373 7.34 8.21 0.11
N TRP A 374 6.81 9.43 0.04
CA TRP A 374 7.45 10.59 -0.57
C TRP A 374 7.78 11.64 0.49
N ASP A 375 8.93 12.30 0.33
CA ASP A 375 9.30 13.44 1.17
C ASP A 375 8.47 14.69 0.83
N ALA A 376 8.71 15.78 1.57
CA ALA A 376 8.00 17.05 1.38
C ALA A 376 8.27 17.74 0.02
N SER A 377 9.29 17.29 -0.72
CA SER A 377 9.67 17.76 -2.06
C SER A 377 9.26 16.78 -3.17
N PHE A 378 8.42 15.79 -2.86
CA PHE A 378 7.97 14.73 -3.77
C PHE A 378 9.10 13.81 -4.28
N ASN A 379 10.20 13.69 -3.56
CA ASN A 379 11.18 12.64 -3.84
C ASN A 379 10.76 11.34 -3.13
N LYS A 380 10.94 10.21 -3.82
CA LYS A 380 10.70 8.87 -3.24
C LYS A 380 11.71 8.59 -2.13
N LYS A 381 11.22 8.19 -0.96
CA LYS A 381 12.04 7.86 0.22
C LYS A 381 12.53 6.40 0.16
N PRO A 382 13.51 6.00 1.00
CA PRO A 382 13.91 4.59 1.12
C PRO A 382 12.74 3.64 1.37
N ALA A 383 11.71 4.09 2.10
CA ALA A 383 10.50 3.32 2.34
C ALA A 383 9.74 2.96 1.06
N TYR A 384 9.66 3.88 0.09
CA TYR A 384 9.08 3.60 -1.22
C TYR A 384 9.80 2.45 -1.91
N THR A 385 11.14 2.48 -1.92
CA THR A 385 11.96 1.41 -2.53
C THR A 385 11.68 0.07 -1.87
N SER A 386 11.60 0.02 -0.54
CA SER A 386 11.30 -1.22 0.19
C SER A 386 9.92 -1.79 -0.15
N VAL A 387 8.89 -0.95 -0.27
CA VAL A 387 7.54 -1.35 -0.69
C VAL A 387 7.55 -1.89 -2.12
N SER A 388 8.11 -1.13 -3.07
CA SER A 388 8.20 -1.56 -4.46
C SER A 388 8.91 -2.91 -4.60
N SER A 389 9.96 -3.12 -3.81
CA SER A 389 10.76 -4.34 -3.84
C SER A 389 10.01 -5.57 -3.35
N VAL A 390 9.27 -5.46 -2.24
CA VAL A 390 8.48 -6.60 -1.73
C VAL A 390 7.34 -6.97 -2.69
N LEU A 391 6.71 -5.97 -3.32
CA LEU A 391 5.67 -6.20 -4.33
C LEU A 391 6.25 -6.83 -5.60
N ALA A 392 7.39 -6.34 -6.10
CA ALA A 392 8.05 -6.89 -7.29
C ALA A 392 8.52 -8.34 -7.08
N ALA A 393 9.05 -8.66 -5.90
CA ALA A 393 9.45 -10.03 -5.56
C ALA A 393 8.24 -10.98 -5.55
N ALA A 394 7.10 -10.55 -5.00
CA ALA A 394 5.87 -11.33 -5.02
C ALA A 394 5.30 -11.49 -6.44
N ALA A 395 5.27 -10.41 -7.21
CA ALA A 395 4.77 -10.42 -8.60
C ALA A 395 5.57 -11.35 -9.53
N THR A 396 6.87 -11.51 -9.28
CA THR A 396 7.72 -12.44 -10.04
C THR A 396 7.74 -13.86 -9.49
N GLY A 397 7.58 -14.02 -8.17
CA GLY A 397 7.51 -15.32 -7.50
C GLY A 397 6.17 -16.06 -7.68
N GLY A 398 5.09 -15.34 -8.02
CA GLY A 398 3.77 -15.90 -8.33
C GLY A 398 3.69 -16.71 -9.63
N GLY A 399 4.76 -16.73 -10.44
CA GLY A 399 4.94 -17.63 -11.58
C GLY A 399 5.27 -19.06 -11.15
N GLY A 400 4.42 -19.66 -10.31
CA GLY A 400 4.49 -21.08 -10.02
C GLY A 400 4.22 -21.87 -11.29
N VAL A 401 5.28 -22.42 -11.88
CA VAL A 401 5.19 -23.55 -12.82
C VAL A 401 4.30 -24.58 -12.15
N THR A 402 3.09 -24.75 -12.67
CA THR A 402 2.27 -25.90 -12.35
C THR A 402 2.97 -27.10 -13.00
N THR A 403 3.98 -27.66 -12.34
CA THR A 403 4.43 -29.01 -12.65
C THR A 403 3.29 -29.92 -12.26
N THR A 404 2.43 -30.22 -13.23
CA THR A 404 1.48 -31.32 -13.17
C THR A 404 2.31 -32.59 -12.99
N SER A 405 2.56 -32.96 -11.73
CA SER A 405 3.05 -34.28 -11.39
C SER A 405 1.87 -35.23 -11.60
N THR A 406 1.74 -35.74 -12.82
CA THR A 406 0.90 -36.90 -13.11
C THR A 406 1.46 -38.08 -12.33
N LEU A 407 0.86 -38.35 -11.17
CA LEU A 407 1.06 -39.60 -10.44
C LEU A 407 0.47 -40.75 -11.27
N THR A 408 1.31 -41.38 -12.07
CA THR A 408 0.99 -42.68 -12.68
C THR A 408 1.11 -43.75 -11.60
N VAL A 409 -0.01 -44.10 -10.96
CA VAL A 409 -0.07 -45.26 -10.05
C VAL A 409 -0.07 -46.52 -10.91
N THR A 410 1.12 -47.10 -11.11
CA THR A 410 1.23 -48.48 -11.59
C THR A 410 1.20 -49.41 -10.38
N ALA A 411 0.05 -50.03 -10.14
CA ALA A 411 -0.09 -51.09 -9.16
C ALA A 411 0.76 -52.31 -9.56
N THR A 412 1.74 -52.68 -8.73
CA THR A 412 2.35 -54.02 -8.77
C THR A 412 2.37 -54.58 -7.35
N ARG A 413 1.59 -55.64 -7.14
CA ARG A 413 1.61 -56.49 -5.95
C ARG A 413 2.88 -57.33 -5.95
N THR A 414 3.66 -57.27 -4.86
CA THR A 414 4.52 -58.40 -4.45
C THR A 414 4.59 -58.49 -2.92
N THR A 415 4.45 -59.70 -2.43
CA THR A 415 4.32 -60.15 -1.04
C THR A 415 5.66 -60.42 -0.35
N THR A 416 5.70 -60.13 0.97
CA THR A 416 6.51 -60.75 2.06
C THR A 416 8.05 -60.78 1.97
N LEU A 417 8.75 -60.29 2.99
CA LEU A 417 9.07 -61.03 4.24
C LEU A 417 9.77 -60.12 5.27
N VAL A 418 9.45 -60.39 6.54
CA VAL A 418 9.99 -59.75 7.74
C VAL A 418 11.34 -60.38 8.09
N THR A 419 12.35 -59.57 8.41
CA THR A 419 13.50 -60.04 9.19
C THR A 419 14.01 -58.94 10.10
N SER A 420 14.14 -59.30 11.38
CA SER A 420 14.56 -58.49 12.52
C SER A 420 16.08 -58.56 12.69
N THR A 421 16.73 -57.42 12.96
CA THR A 421 18.06 -57.40 13.60
C THR A 421 18.29 -56.11 14.39
N ARG A 422 19.03 -56.30 15.48
CA ARG A 422 19.19 -55.46 16.68
C ARG A 422 20.32 -54.42 16.53
N THR A 423 20.15 -53.33 17.28
CA THR A 423 21.01 -52.15 17.54
C THR A 423 22.48 -52.47 17.88
N PRO A 424 23.39 -51.48 17.74
CA PRO A 424 23.77 -50.71 18.93
C PRO A 424 23.93 -49.19 18.74
N THR A 425 23.85 -48.53 19.89
CA THR A 425 23.89 -47.09 20.21
C THR A 425 25.22 -46.41 19.89
N SER A 426 25.17 -45.15 19.46
CA SER A 426 26.23 -44.16 19.71
C SER A 426 25.64 -42.76 19.88
N SER A 427 26.11 -42.06 20.91
CA SER A 427 25.83 -40.68 21.31
C SER A 427 26.41 -39.65 20.33
N GLY A 428 25.75 -38.50 20.19
CA GLY A 428 26.28 -37.38 19.41
C GLY A 428 25.39 -36.14 19.39
N ALA A 429 25.66 -35.22 20.31
CA ALA A 429 25.53 -33.75 20.31
C ALA A 429 24.44 -33.01 19.49
N ALA A 430 23.85 -32.01 20.17
CA ALA A 430 23.01 -30.94 19.65
C ALA A 430 23.58 -30.27 18.39
N THR A 431 22.73 -30.07 17.38
CA THR A 431 23.01 -29.26 16.20
C THR A 431 22.24 -27.96 16.29
N THR A 432 22.99 -26.86 16.38
CA THR A 432 22.55 -25.49 16.15
C THR A 432 22.23 -25.30 14.66
N THR A 433 21.04 -24.77 14.36
CA THR A 433 20.64 -24.39 13.00
C THR A 433 21.37 -23.12 12.56
N SER A 434 22.34 -23.27 11.66
CA SER A 434 22.98 -22.19 10.91
C SER A 434 22.31 -22.01 9.54
N ALA A 435 22.37 -20.75 9.08
CA ALA A 435 21.62 -20.16 7.97
C ALA A 435 21.73 -20.87 6.61
N ALA A 436 20.65 -20.77 5.83
CA ALA A 436 20.57 -21.21 4.44
C ALA A 436 21.50 -20.37 3.52
N ALA A 437 22.77 -20.75 3.44
CA ALA A 437 23.65 -20.38 2.35
C ALA A 437 23.31 -21.28 1.14
N GLY A 438 22.43 -20.81 0.24
CA GLY A 438 22.11 -21.57 -0.98
C GLY A 438 20.94 -21.08 -1.83
N ALA A 439 20.08 -20.19 -1.32
CA ALA A 439 19.04 -19.60 -2.16
C ALA A 439 19.62 -18.44 -2.98
N GLU A 440 19.35 -18.42 -4.29
CA GLU A 440 19.56 -17.26 -5.16
C GLU A 440 18.27 -16.43 -5.24
N GLN A 441 18.38 -15.11 -5.31
CA GLN A 441 17.24 -14.22 -5.52
C GLN A 441 16.83 -14.13 -6.99
N THR A 442 15.52 -14.12 -7.24
CA THR A 442 14.95 -13.85 -8.57
C THR A 442 15.22 -12.40 -9.01
N ARG A 443 14.96 -12.09 -10.29
CA ARG A 443 14.99 -10.70 -10.78
C ARG A 443 14.14 -9.81 -9.87
N TRP A 444 14.65 -8.63 -9.55
CA TRP A 444 14.05 -7.63 -8.65
C TRP A 444 14.02 -8.00 -7.16
N GLY A 445 14.52 -9.18 -6.78
CA GLY A 445 14.68 -9.58 -5.38
C GLY A 445 15.78 -8.80 -4.66
N GLN A 446 15.62 -8.60 -3.34
CA GLN A 446 16.67 -7.99 -2.51
C GLN A 446 17.85 -8.96 -2.37
N CYS A 447 19.04 -8.52 -2.76
CA CYS A 447 20.26 -9.32 -2.76
C CYS A 447 21.35 -8.73 -1.84
N GLY A 448 21.02 -7.68 -1.10
CA GLY A 448 21.97 -7.02 -0.22
C GLY A 448 21.39 -5.76 0.44
N GLY A 449 22.27 -5.07 1.16
CA GLY A 449 21.91 -3.95 2.02
C GLY A 449 22.29 -4.19 3.48
N ALA A 450 22.54 -3.13 4.23
CA ALA A 450 22.80 -3.23 5.65
C ALA A 450 21.65 -3.98 6.35
N PHE A 451 22.03 -4.97 7.17
CA PHE A 451 21.13 -5.87 7.92
C PHE A 451 20.34 -6.90 7.09
N TRP A 452 20.58 -7.01 5.78
CA TRP A 452 20.01 -8.09 4.97
C TRP A 452 20.62 -9.45 5.36
N THR A 453 19.77 -10.41 5.73
CA THR A 453 20.17 -11.78 6.11
C THR A 453 19.75 -12.84 5.09
N GLY A 454 19.12 -12.44 3.99
CA GLY A 454 18.66 -13.34 2.93
C GLY A 454 19.71 -13.60 1.84
N PRO A 455 19.30 -14.15 0.68
CA PRO A 455 20.18 -14.43 -0.45
C PRO A 455 21.03 -13.23 -0.86
N THR A 456 22.32 -13.43 -1.05
CA THR A 456 23.25 -12.37 -1.52
C THR A 456 23.65 -12.52 -2.98
N ARG A 457 23.09 -13.54 -3.67
CA ARG A 457 23.33 -13.85 -5.07
C ARG A 457 22.02 -13.79 -5.84
N CYS A 458 22.10 -13.37 -7.10
CA CYS A 458 20.99 -13.29 -8.02
C CYS A 458 21.01 -14.47 -8.98
N GLN A 459 19.83 -14.96 -9.35
CA GLN A 459 19.66 -15.91 -10.43
C GLN A 459 20.16 -15.29 -11.73
N ALA A 460 20.88 -16.06 -12.55
CA ALA A 460 21.30 -15.60 -13.87
C ALA A 460 20.08 -15.21 -14.73
N PRO A 461 20.16 -14.15 -15.55
CA PRO A 461 21.32 -13.30 -15.86
C PRO A 461 21.51 -12.06 -14.96
N TRP A 462 20.81 -11.98 -13.83
CA TRP A 462 20.71 -10.75 -13.03
C TRP A 462 21.93 -10.55 -12.13
N THR A 463 22.26 -9.29 -11.85
CA THR A 463 23.38 -8.93 -10.97
C THR A 463 22.90 -8.14 -9.76
N CYS A 464 23.48 -8.45 -8.59
CA CYS A 464 23.16 -7.73 -7.38
C CYS A 464 23.71 -6.30 -7.43
N THR A 465 22.83 -5.33 -7.64
CA THR A 465 23.16 -3.92 -7.81
C THR A 465 22.76 -3.15 -6.57
N LYS A 466 23.72 -2.49 -5.93
CA LYS A 466 23.49 -1.62 -4.76
C LYS A 466 22.66 -0.40 -5.19
N GLN A 467 21.49 -0.22 -4.57
CA GLN A 467 20.66 0.98 -4.77
C GLN A 467 20.98 2.04 -3.71
N ASN A 468 21.16 1.61 -2.46
CA ASN A 468 21.62 2.43 -1.35
C ASN A 468 22.31 1.55 -0.29
N ASP A 469 22.76 2.13 0.82
CA ASP A 469 23.47 1.40 1.88
C ASP A 469 22.65 0.28 2.52
N PHE A 470 21.33 0.34 2.44
CA PHE A 470 20.39 -0.56 3.09
C PHE A 470 19.67 -1.50 2.12
N TYR A 471 19.88 -1.33 0.81
CA TYR A 471 19.16 -2.09 -0.20
C TYR A 471 20.00 -2.29 -1.48
N SER A 472 20.18 -3.55 -1.85
CA SER A 472 20.69 -3.99 -3.16
C SER A 472 19.68 -4.92 -3.81
N GLN A 473 19.54 -4.83 -5.13
CA GLN A 473 18.52 -5.56 -5.89
C GLN A 473 19.13 -6.34 -7.05
N CYS A 474 18.55 -7.50 -7.37
CA CYS A 474 18.88 -8.23 -8.59
C CYS A 474 18.33 -7.52 -9.83
N LEU A 475 19.21 -6.93 -10.64
CA LEU A 475 18.88 -6.16 -11.84
C LEU A 475 19.31 -6.81 -13.14
#